data_AF-A0AAW0BZW9-F1
#
_entry.id   AF-A0AAW0BZW9-F1
#
_cell.length_a   1.000
_cell.length_b   1.000
_cell.length_c   1.000
_cell.angle_alpha   90.00
_cell.angle_beta   90.00
_cell.angle_gamma   90.00
#
_symmetry.space_group_name_H-M   'P 1'
#
loop_
_entity.id
_entity.type
_entity.pdbx_description
1 polymer ?
#
loop_
_entity_poly.entity_id
_entity_poly.type
_entity_poly.pdbx_seq_one_letter_code
_entity_poly.pdbx_strand_id
1 'polypeptide(L)'
;MTFISAALVGFLSYLPSALGHASLWHPSMYGFNVTDKTFDYDNRPVSPLMNMPFSQWWFHGHLDFPPNDGDFFELPAGKPATAEIACNKGATSFFASSEGGDIRVPSSPNTVCPNSGPDAFHTKGFDDLTGCALAIAYNSDAAAVQPEDFTVFSVNQTCVWTRFTDFQVPERMPPCPPGGCTCAFFWIHSPDSGGEQNYMNGFKCNITGATSTVPLAAPKVARRCGADSANGKWHAAPGNCTYGAKQPLYWFQQERNNMFEGTYSPPFYTDLYEFRDGPQDDIFEDSYLWLPDPSPTAPLPVLNTTSTTTPSSAGRRRRRGLERRRRVAY
;
A
#
# COMPACT_ATOMS: atom_id res chain seq x y z
N MET A 1 25.64 -63.34 -15.67
CA MET A 1 24.93 -62.49 -14.68
C MET A 1 24.78 -61.12 -15.31
N THR A 2 23.59 -60.84 -15.83
CA THR A 2 23.29 -59.68 -16.67
C THR A 2 22.75 -58.57 -15.76
N PHE A 3 23.46 -57.45 -15.68
CA PHE A 3 23.05 -56.28 -14.91
C PHE A 3 21.93 -55.53 -15.67
N ILE A 4 20.73 -55.45 -15.08
CA ILE A 4 19.68 -54.53 -15.53
C ILE A 4 19.81 -53.28 -14.67
N SER A 5 20.37 -52.21 -15.25
CA SER A 5 20.37 -50.88 -14.65
C SER A 5 19.00 -50.24 -14.89
N ALA A 6 18.24 -50.01 -13.82
CA ALA A 6 17.01 -49.22 -13.87
C ALA A 6 17.39 -47.74 -13.95
N ALA A 7 17.14 -47.11 -15.09
CA ALA A 7 17.26 -45.66 -15.25
C ALA A 7 16.08 -44.98 -14.54
N LEU A 8 16.35 -44.30 -13.43
CA LEU A 8 15.40 -43.43 -12.75
C LEU A 8 15.32 -42.12 -13.56
N VAL A 9 14.25 -41.94 -14.34
CA VAL A 9 13.96 -40.67 -15.01
C VAL A 9 13.38 -39.73 -13.94
N GLY A 10 14.20 -38.83 -13.42
CA GLY A 10 13.75 -37.74 -12.55
C GLY A 10 12.93 -36.74 -13.36
N PHE A 11 11.63 -36.64 -13.08
CA PHE A 11 10.81 -35.50 -13.49
C PHE A 11 11.31 -34.28 -12.71
N LEU A 12 12.13 -33.44 -13.35
CA LEU A 12 12.36 -32.07 -12.87
C LEU A 12 11.04 -31.30 -13.09
N SER A 13 10.25 -31.16 -12.04
CA SER A 13 9.14 -30.22 -12.01
C SER A 13 9.71 -28.82 -12.22
N TYR A 14 9.63 -28.28 -13.44
CA TYR A 14 9.73 -26.85 -13.66
C TYR A 14 8.51 -26.24 -12.96
N LEU A 15 8.69 -25.81 -11.71
CA LEU A 15 7.77 -24.87 -11.10
C LEU A 15 7.87 -23.60 -11.94
N PRO A 16 6.80 -23.15 -12.61
CA PRO A 16 6.81 -21.82 -13.20
C PRO A 16 7.04 -20.84 -12.05
N SER A 17 8.21 -20.21 -12.03
CA SER A 17 8.44 -19.05 -11.17
C SER A 17 7.42 -18.00 -11.60
N ALA A 18 6.37 -17.81 -10.81
CA ALA A 18 5.43 -16.72 -11.02
C ALA A 18 6.24 -15.43 -10.90
N LEU A 19 6.50 -14.79 -12.05
CA LEU A 19 7.08 -13.45 -12.09
C LEU A 19 5.96 -12.46 -11.81
N GLY A 20 5.47 -12.41 -10.56
CA GLY A 20 4.51 -11.41 -10.17
C GLY A 20 5.18 -10.05 -9.95
N HIS A 21 4.74 -9.04 -10.67
CA HIS A 21 5.43 -7.75 -10.69
C HIS A 21 4.39 -6.66 -10.83
N ALA A 22 4.32 -5.74 -9.88
CA ALA A 22 3.45 -4.57 -9.94
C ALA A 22 4.10 -3.38 -9.24
N SER A 23 3.86 -2.19 -9.77
CA SER A 23 4.37 -0.92 -9.25
C SER A 23 3.25 0.10 -9.28
N LEU A 24 3.30 1.07 -8.35
CA LEU A 24 2.59 2.33 -8.55
C LEU A 24 3.28 3.09 -9.68
N TRP A 25 2.50 3.62 -10.62
CA TRP A 25 2.98 4.43 -11.73
C TRP A 25 2.41 5.84 -11.63
N HIS A 26 3.29 6.83 -11.58
CA HIS A 26 2.95 8.24 -11.67
C HIS A 26 4.19 9.05 -12.07
N PRO A 27 4.09 10.15 -12.84
CA PRO A 27 5.25 10.97 -13.22
C PRO A 27 6.06 11.51 -12.03
N SER A 28 5.44 11.61 -10.85
CA SER A 28 6.11 12.02 -9.62
C SER A 28 6.93 10.92 -8.92
N MET A 29 6.98 9.70 -9.45
CA MET A 29 7.76 8.63 -8.86
C MET A 29 9.26 8.74 -9.16
N TYR A 30 10.07 8.32 -8.20
CA TYR A 30 11.48 8.07 -8.42
C TYR A 30 11.62 6.86 -9.36
N GLY A 31 12.56 6.94 -10.29
CA GLY A 31 12.81 5.88 -11.27
C GLY A 31 11.71 5.72 -12.33
N PHE A 32 10.90 6.75 -12.58
CA PHE A 32 9.79 6.69 -13.56
C PHE A 32 10.18 6.19 -14.95
N ASN A 33 11.42 6.44 -15.38
CA ASN A 33 11.98 6.01 -16.66
C ASN A 33 13.11 4.97 -16.54
N VAL A 34 13.32 4.39 -15.36
CA VAL A 34 14.28 3.29 -15.17
C VAL A 34 13.80 2.07 -15.95
N THR A 35 14.72 1.43 -16.67
CA THR A 35 14.49 0.22 -17.45
C THR A 35 15.39 -0.92 -16.97
N ASP A 36 15.22 -2.11 -17.58
CA ASP A 36 16.07 -3.28 -17.35
C ASP A 36 17.53 -3.09 -17.82
N LYS A 37 17.83 -1.98 -18.51
CA LYS A 37 19.15 -1.62 -19.02
C LYS A 37 19.81 -0.47 -18.24
N THR A 38 19.10 0.13 -17.28
CA THR A 38 19.61 1.29 -16.52
C THR A 38 20.67 0.88 -15.50
N PHE A 39 20.55 -0.33 -14.93
CA PHE A 39 21.46 -0.88 -13.94
C PHE A 39 22.07 -2.19 -14.46
N ASP A 40 23.15 -2.66 -13.82
CA ASP A 40 23.78 -3.96 -14.13
C ASP A 40 22.94 -5.18 -13.71
N TYR A 41 21.76 -4.93 -13.11
CA TYR A 41 20.75 -5.91 -12.72
C TYR A 41 19.35 -5.33 -12.98
N ASP A 42 18.32 -6.18 -12.96
CA ASP A 42 16.94 -5.73 -13.19
C ASP A 42 16.39 -4.97 -11.98
N ASN A 43 16.49 -3.64 -12.06
CA ASN A 43 16.01 -2.72 -11.02
C ASN A 43 14.85 -1.86 -11.53
N ARG A 44 13.99 -2.38 -12.42
CA ARG A 44 12.78 -1.67 -12.85
C ARG A 44 11.86 -1.41 -11.65
N PRO A 45 10.97 -0.40 -11.69
CA PRO A 45 10.05 -0.11 -10.58
C PRO A 45 9.17 -1.28 -10.14
N VAL A 46 8.90 -2.23 -11.05
CA VAL A 46 8.09 -3.41 -10.78
C VAL A 46 8.89 -4.58 -10.20
N SER A 47 10.23 -4.51 -10.20
CA SER A 47 11.10 -5.56 -9.66
C SER A 47 10.89 -5.72 -8.15
N PRO A 48 10.80 -6.96 -7.65
CA PRO A 48 10.62 -7.23 -6.23
C PRO A 48 11.89 -6.87 -5.45
N LEU A 49 11.71 -6.51 -4.17
CA LEU A 49 12.80 -6.26 -3.25
C LEU A 49 12.92 -7.46 -2.31
N MET A 50 14.10 -8.07 -2.25
CA MET A 50 14.37 -9.20 -1.35
C MET A 50 15.88 -9.36 -1.18
N ASN A 51 16.32 -9.57 0.06
CA ASN A 51 17.71 -9.84 0.41
C ASN A 51 18.67 -8.78 -0.16
N MET A 52 18.27 -7.51 -0.08
CA MET A 52 19.07 -6.38 -0.56
C MET A 52 19.65 -5.57 0.60
N PRO A 53 20.83 -4.94 0.42
CA PRO A 53 21.34 -3.92 1.34
C PRO A 53 20.46 -2.66 1.30
N PHE A 54 20.59 -1.78 2.30
CA PHE A 54 19.72 -0.61 2.44
C PHE A 54 19.70 0.27 1.20
N SER A 55 20.85 0.54 0.58
CA SER A 55 20.93 1.39 -0.61
C SER A 55 20.21 0.86 -1.85
N GLN A 56 19.91 -0.44 -1.90
CA GLN A 56 19.21 -1.05 -3.04
C GLN A 56 17.70 -1.13 -2.81
N TRP A 57 17.23 -1.53 -1.62
CA TRP A 57 15.80 -1.61 -1.37
C TRP A 57 15.17 -0.26 -1.06
N TRP A 58 15.91 0.63 -0.39
CA TRP A 58 15.40 1.95 0.00
C TRP A 58 15.12 2.80 -1.24
N PHE A 59 13.88 3.27 -1.39
CA PHE A 59 13.42 3.97 -2.59
C PHE A 59 13.68 3.19 -3.89
N HIS A 60 13.77 1.85 -3.81
CA HIS A 60 14.11 0.99 -4.95
C HIS A 60 15.50 1.32 -5.55
N GLY A 61 16.38 1.99 -4.79
CA GLY A 61 17.67 2.48 -5.30
C GLY A 61 17.52 3.56 -6.38
N HIS A 62 16.36 4.24 -6.44
CA HIS A 62 16.04 5.21 -7.49
C HIS A 62 16.19 6.68 -7.08
N LEU A 63 16.81 6.98 -5.94
CA LEU A 63 16.98 8.37 -5.48
C LEU A 63 17.74 9.26 -6.49
N ASP A 64 18.67 8.69 -7.25
CA ASP A 64 19.43 9.38 -8.31
C ASP A 64 18.61 9.59 -9.61
N PHE A 65 17.37 9.08 -9.66
CA PHE A 65 16.43 9.22 -10.77
C PHE A 65 15.16 9.94 -10.31
N PRO A 66 15.25 11.19 -9.84
CA PRO A 66 14.09 11.92 -9.32
C PRO A 66 13.07 12.24 -10.45
N PRO A 67 11.80 12.46 -10.08
CA PRO A 67 10.80 13.01 -11.01
C PRO A 67 11.14 14.45 -11.39
N ASN A 68 10.45 14.99 -12.42
CA ASN A 68 10.60 16.40 -12.77
C ASN A 68 10.10 17.31 -11.64
N ASP A 69 10.58 18.55 -11.63
CA ASP A 69 10.04 19.57 -10.75
C ASP A 69 8.59 19.90 -11.10
N GLY A 70 7.74 20.00 -10.08
CA GLY A 70 6.31 20.26 -10.23
C GLY A 70 5.44 19.01 -10.42
N ASP A 71 6.02 17.85 -10.70
CA ASP A 71 5.29 16.59 -10.73
C ASP A 71 5.04 16.10 -9.30
N PHE A 72 3.81 16.26 -8.80
CA PHE A 72 3.35 15.76 -7.51
C PHE A 72 2.14 14.84 -7.67
N PHE A 73 2.10 13.76 -6.88
CA PHE A 73 0.87 13.01 -6.68
C PHE A 73 0.00 13.74 -5.66
N GLU A 74 -1.13 14.28 -6.10
CA GLU A 74 -2.02 15.08 -5.26
C GLU A 74 -2.89 14.18 -4.36
N LEU A 75 -2.88 14.49 -3.07
CA LEU A 75 -3.58 13.75 -2.01
C LEU A 75 -4.68 14.66 -1.42
N PRO A 76 -5.93 14.61 -1.93
CA PRO A 76 -7.00 15.47 -1.46
C PRO A 76 -7.54 15.01 -0.11
N ALA A 77 -7.33 15.80 0.95
CA ALA A 77 -7.80 15.49 2.30
C ALA A 77 -9.30 15.16 2.33
N GLY A 78 -9.66 14.03 2.96
CA GLY A 78 -11.04 13.56 3.11
C GLY A 78 -11.65 12.96 1.84
N LYS A 79 -10.83 12.67 0.81
CA LYS A 79 -11.28 12.15 -0.49
C LYS A 79 -10.36 11.02 -0.96
N PRO A 80 -10.81 10.18 -1.91
CA PRO A 80 -9.94 9.22 -2.57
C PRO A 80 -8.88 9.91 -3.43
N ALA A 81 -7.67 9.35 -3.42
CA ALA A 81 -6.63 9.55 -4.41
C ALA A 81 -6.46 8.26 -5.22
N THR A 82 -6.77 8.30 -6.52
CA THR A 82 -6.68 7.11 -7.39
C THR A 82 -5.25 6.94 -7.89
N ALA A 83 -4.61 5.83 -7.52
CA ALA A 83 -3.31 5.43 -8.05
C ALA A 83 -3.47 4.45 -9.22
N GLU A 84 -2.50 4.43 -10.14
CA GLU A 84 -2.39 3.40 -11.17
C GLU A 84 -1.33 2.36 -10.79
N ILE A 85 -1.77 1.13 -10.50
CA ILE A 85 -0.91 0.01 -10.15
C ILE A 85 -0.91 -1.01 -11.29
N ALA A 86 0.25 -1.32 -11.86
CA ALA A 86 0.32 -2.23 -13.00
C ALA A 86 1.67 -2.93 -13.13
N CYS A 87 1.69 -4.05 -13.86
CA CYS A 87 2.90 -4.82 -14.13
C CYS A 87 3.85 -4.17 -15.13
N ASN A 88 3.38 -3.14 -15.85
CA ASN A 88 4.19 -2.39 -16.79
C ASN A 88 3.61 -0.99 -16.97
N LYS A 89 4.46 0.02 -17.17
CA LYS A 89 4.03 1.39 -17.46
C LYS A 89 3.14 1.47 -18.70
N GLY A 90 3.36 0.61 -19.70
CA GLY A 90 2.52 0.51 -20.89
C GLY A 90 1.06 0.13 -20.60
N ALA A 91 0.79 -0.49 -19.45
CA ALA A 91 -0.57 -0.83 -19.01
C ALA A 91 -1.26 0.32 -18.25
N THR A 92 -0.65 1.51 -18.20
CA THR A 92 -1.16 2.67 -17.47
C THR A 92 -1.42 3.85 -18.39
N SER A 93 -2.00 4.93 -17.89
CA SER A 93 -2.15 6.18 -18.64
C SER A 93 -0.82 6.81 -19.06
N PHE A 94 0.30 6.35 -18.46
CA PHE A 94 1.65 6.84 -18.70
C PHE A 94 2.41 6.06 -19.79
N PHE A 95 1.71 5.23 -20.56
CA PHE A 95 2.26 4.36 -21.61
C PHE A 95 3.12 5.09 -22.65
N ALA A 96 2.88 6.38 -22.90
CA ALA A 96 3.62 7.15 -23.91
C ALA A 96 5.13 7.21 -23.65
N SER A 97 5.53 7.03 -22.39
CA SER A 97 6.93 6.96 -21.96
C SER A 97 7.42 5.52 -21.71
N SER A 98 6.61 4.51 -22.04
CA SER A 98 6.97 3.10 -21.95
C SER A 98 7.66 2.64 -23.23
N GLU A 99 8.71 1.80 -23.12
CA GLU A 99 9.41 1.22 -24.28
C GLU A 99 8.46 0.42 -25.20
N GLY A 100 7.47 -0.25 -24.63
CA GLY A 100 6.52 -1.12 -25.35
C GLY A 100 5.24 -0.43 -25.86
N GLY A 101 5.05 0.86 -25.60
CA GLY A 101 3.82 1.59 -25.96
C GLY A 101 2.58 1.20 -25.14
N ASP A 102 1.39 1.46 -25.68
CA ASP A 102 0.10 1.20 -25.02
C ASP A 102 -0.28 -0.28 -25.11
N ILE A 103 -0.29 -0.96 -23.97
CA ILE A 103 -0.74 -2.36 -23.85
C ILE A 103 -2.05 -2.48 -23.06
N ARG A 104 -2.72 -1.36 -22.77
CA ARG A 104 -4.03 -1.37 -22.10
C ARG A 104 -5.06 -2.06 -22.99
N VAL A 105 -6.00 -2.74 -22.34
CA VAL A 105 -7.13 -3.38 -23.01
C VAL A 105 -8.39 -2.53 -22.76
N PRO A 106 -8.93 -1.80 -23.75
CA PRO A 106 -10.05 -0.87 -23.53
C PRO A 106 -11.30 -1.50 -22.92
N SER A 107 -11.57 -2.78 -23.22
CA SER A 107 -12.70 -3.53 -22.64
C SER A 107 -12.48 -3.96 -21.19
N SER A 108 -11.24 -3.89 -20.69
CA SER A 108 -10.83 -4.33 -19.36
C SER A 108 -9.90 -3.29 -18.72
N PRO A 109 -10.37 -2.06 -18.49
CA PRO A 109 -9.51 -0.95 -18.06
C PRO A 109 -8.87 -1.18 -16.68
N ASN A 110 -9.44 -2.03 -15.83
CA ASN A 110 -8.94 -2.31 -14.49
C ASN A 110 -7.91 -3.44 -14.41
N THR A 111 -7.53 -4.06 -15.52
CA THR A 111 -6.55 -5.16 -15.50
C THR A 111 -5.16 -4.63 -15.09
N VAL A 112 -4.61 -5.18 -14.00
CA VAL A 112 -3.26 -4.87 -13.48
C VAL A 112 -2.17 -5.31 -14.45
N CYS A 113 -2.34 -6.49 -15.05
CA CYS A 113 -1.40 -7.03 -16.04
C CYS A 113 -2.13 -7.60 -17.27
N PRO A 114 -2.28 -6.82 -18.35
CA PRO A 114 -2.93 -7.27 -19.57
C PRO A 114 -2.33 -8.57 -20.12
N ASN A 115 -3.20 -9.49 -20.57
CA ASN A 115 -2.82 -10.79 -21.13
C ASN A 115 -2.08 -11.74 -20.18
N SER A 116 -2.19 -11.53 -18.86
CA SER A 116 -1.63 -12.42 -17.84
C SER A 116 -2.67 -12.82 -16.79
N GLY A 117 -2.44 -13.95 -16.12
CA GLY A 117 -3.26 -14.41 -15.00
C GLY A 117 -2.96 -13.66 -13.70
N PRO A 118 -3.74 -13.93 -12.62
CA PRO A 118 -3.53 -13.31 -11.32
C PRO A 118 -2.21 -13.68 -10.62
N ASP A 119 -1.59 -14.78 -11.05
CA ASP A 119 -0.24 -15.16 -10.66
C ASP A 119 0.82 -14.12 -11.06
N ALA A 120 0.59 -13.34 -12.14
CA ALA A 120 1.45 -12.23 -12.54
C ALA A 120 1.41 -11.02 -11.59
N PHE A 121 0.61 -11.09 -10.54
CA PHE A 121 0.61 -10.13 -9.44
C PHE A 121 0.35 -10.83 -8.10
N HIS A 122 0.89 -12.05 -7.97
CA HIS A 122 1.01 -12.78 -6.70
C HIS A 122 -0.30 -13.02 -5.94
N THR A 123 -1.34 -13.45 -6.65
CA THR A 123 -2.57 -13.88 -6.00
C THR A 123 -3.22 -15.06 -6.70
N LYS A 124 -3.89 -15.92 -5.95
CA LYS A 124 -4.78 -16.96 -6.49
C LYS A 124 -6.15 -16.41 -6.88
N GLY A 125 -6.51 -15.23 -6.39
CA GLY A 125 -7.81 -14.60 -6.61
C GLY A 125 -8.13 -13.57 -5.52
N PHE A 126 -9.31 -12.95 -5.62
CA PHE A 126 -9.70 -11.84 -4.74
C PHE A 126 -9.59 -12.14 -3.23
N ASP A 127 -9.89 -13.37 -2.82
CA ASP A 127 -9.85 -13.77 -1.40
C ASP A 127 -8.42 -14.05 -0.87
N ASP A 128 -7.41 -13.96 -1.73
CA ASP A 128 -5.99 -14.18 -1.43
C ASP A 128 -5.18 -12.86 -1.49
N LEU A 129 -5.88 -11.71 -1.42
CA LEU A 129 -5.27 -10.38 -1.38
C LEU A 129 -4.87 -10.00 0.05
N THR A 130 -3.72 -9.35 0.18
CA THR A 130 -3.08 -9.01 1.46
C THR A 130 -2.88 -7.51 1.65
N GLY A 131 -3.51 -6.71 0.80
CA GLY A 131 -3.51 -5.26 0.87
C GLY A 131 -2.18 -4.58 0.55
N CYS A 132 -2.24 -3.27 0.38
CA CYS A 132 -1.10 -2.39 0.18
C CYS A 132 -1.37 -1.05 0.86
N ALA A 133 -0.32 -0.22 0.98
CA ALA A 133 -0.40 1.03 1.70
C ALA A 133 0.31 2.18 0.98
N LEU A 134 -0.16 3.40 1.24
CA LEU A 134 0.60 4.62 1.03
C LEU A 134 1.12 5.14 2.37
N ALA A 135 2.39 5.48 2.40
CA ALA A 135 3.03 6.18 3.52
C ALA A 135 3.55 7.54 3.10
N ILE A 136 3.67 8.43 4.08
CA ILE A 136 4.10 9.82 3.90
C ILE A 136 5.14 10.21 4.94
N ALA A 137 6.14 10.97 4.51
CA ALA A 137 7.09 11.69 5.33
C ALA A 137 6.98 13.19 4.99
N TYR A 138 6.82 14.04 6.00
CA TYR A 138 6.68 15.49 5.85
C TYR A 138 8.05 16.16 5.63
N ASN A 139 8.76 15.70 4.60
CA ASN A 139 10.06 16.21 4.18
C ASN A 139 10.11 16.24 2.64
N SER A 140 10.50 17.38 2.07
CA SER A 140 10.61 17.58 0.63
C SER A 140 11.89 16.98 0.04
N ASP A 141 12.91 16.74 0.88
CA ASP A 141 14.16 16.11 0.47
C ASP A 141 14.12 14.59 0.75
N ALA A 142 13.84 13.80 -0.29
CA ALA A 142 13.78 12.35 -0.17
C ALA A 142 15.10 11.70 0.29
N ALA A 143 16.26 12.32 0.03
CA ALA A 143 17.55 11.79 0.48
C ALA A 143 17.74 11.93 2.00
N ALA A 144 17.03 12.87 2.62
CA ALA A 144 17.04 13.07 4.07
C ALA A 144 16.04 12.17 4.81
N VAL A 145 15.03 11.63 4.12
CA VAL A 145 14.01 10.75 4.72
C VAL A 145 14.65 9.45 5.20
N GLN A 146 14.29 9.04 6.41
CA GLN A 146 14.65 7.75 7.00
C GLN A 146 13.42 6.82 7.04
N PRO A 147 13.63 5.48 7.09
CA PRO A 147 12.57 4.50 7.31
C PRO A 147 11.63 4.84 8.47
N GLU A 148 12.17 5.37 9.56
CA GLU A 148 11.39 5.69 10.75
C GLU A 148 10.52 6.95 10.61
N ASP A 149 10.71 7.74 9.54
CA ASP A 149 9.93 8.97 9.29
C ASP A 149 8.60 8.68 8.57
N PHE A 150 8.51 7.55 7.85
CA PHE A 150 7.31 7.22 7.09
C PHE A 150 6.16 6.81 8.01
N THR A 151 5.01 7.45 7.82
CA THR A 151 3.74 7.07 8.44
C THR A 151 2.78 6.56 7.38
N VAL A 152 2.27 5.34 7.55
CA VAL A 152 1.17 4.81 6.72
C VAL A 152 -0.10 5.61 7.02
N PHE A 153 -0.64 6.29 6.00
CA PHE A 153 -1.83 7.15 6.14
C PHE A 153 -3.06 6.62 5.40
N SER A 154 -2.87 5.69 4.47
CA SER A 154 -3.96 5.10 3.69
C SER A 154 -3.64 3.67 3.29
N VAL A 155 -4.64 2.79 3.39
CA VAL A 155 -4.54 1.37 3.09
C VAL A 155 -5.68 0.98 2.17
N ASN A 156 -5.42 0.06 1.25
CA ASN A 156 -6.45 -0.65 0.51
C ASN A 156 -6.20 -2.15 0.67
N GLN A 157 -7.07 -2.87 1.37
CA GLN A 157 -6.87 -4.30 1.66
C GLN A 157 -7.12 -5.20 0.43
N THR A 158 -7.80 -4.69 -0.58
CA THR A 158 -8.06 -5.38 -1.87
C THR A 158 -7.04 -5.02 -2.95
N CYS A 159 -5.89 -4.50 -2.53
CA CYS A 159 -4.91 -3.94 -3.44
C CYS A 159 -4.20 -4.98 -4.31
N VAL A 160 -3.74 -4.47 -5.46
CA VAL A 160 -3.16 -5.19 -6.60
C VAL A 160 -4.16 -6.13 -7.26
N TRP A 161 -5.45 -5.81 -7.17
CA TRP A 161 -6.50 -6.45 -7.95
C TRP A 161 -6.98 -5.59 -9.12
N THR A 162 -7.08 -4.28 -8.91
CA THR A 162 -7.50 -3.31 -9.93
C THR A 162 -6.38 -2.31 -10.22
N ARG A 163 -6.20 -2.00 -11.50
CA ARG A 163 -5.22 -0.98 -11.92
C ARG A 163 -5.47 0.35 -11.27
N PHE A 164 -6.70 0.85 -11.34
CA PHE A 164 -7.10 2.03 -10.59
C PHE A 164 -7.44 1.60 -9.16
N THR A 165 -6.54 1.91 -8.23
CA THR A 165 -6.72 1.62 -6.80
C THR A 165 -6.89 2.93 -6.06
N ASP A 166 -8.03 3.10 -5.41
CA ASP A 166 -8.30 4.28 -4.59
C ASP A 166 -7.68 4.13 -3.19
N PHE A 167 -6.99 5.18 -2.77
CA PHE A 167 -6.51 5.36 -1.40
C PHE A 167 -7.26 6.52 -0.76
N GLN A 168 -8.00 6.25 0.30
CA GLN A 168 -8.73 7.29 1.03
C GLN A 168 -7.74 8.12 1.85
N VAL A 169 -7.68 9.43 1.62
CA VAL A 169 -6.81 10.34 2.37
C VAL A 169 -7.56 10.81 3.63
N PRO A 170 -6.97 10.69 4.84
CA PRO A 170 -7.59 11.23 6.06
C PRO A 170 -7.99 12.70 5.91
N GLU A 171 -9.15 13.08 6.43
CA GLU A 171 -9.64 14.48 6.34
C GLU A 171 -8.71 15.48 7.04
N ARG A 172 -8.03 15.01 8.09
CA ARG A 172 -7.22 15.83 8.99
C ARG A 172 -5.75 15.93 8.58
N MET A 173 -5.38 15.44 7.40
CA MET A 173 -4.01 15.56 6.91
C MET A 173 -3.56 17.03 6.88
N PRO A 174 -2.45 17.38 7.57
CA PRO A 174 -1.91 18.74 7.53
C PRO A 174 -1.24 19.03 6.19
N PRO A 175 -1.05 20.32 5.82
CA PRO A 175 -0.35 20.68 4.59
C PRO A 175 1.12 20.24 4.62
N CYS A 176 1.64 19.82 3.47
CA CYS A 176 3.07 19.54 3.29
C CYS A 176 3.93 20.81 3.43
N PRO A 177 5.23 20.69 3.75
CA PRO A 177 6.15 21.83 3.72
C PRO A 177 6.32 22.38 2.30
N PRO A 178 6.95 23.56 2.13
CA PRO A 178 7.36 24.05 0.82
C PRO A 178 8.20 22.99 0.08
N GLY A 179 7.89 22.75 -1.19
CA GLY A 179 8.53 21.67 -1.97
C GLY A 179 7.82 20.31 -1.88
N GLY A 180 6.71 20.22 -1.13
CA GLY A 180 5.88 19.03 -1.01
C GLY A 180 6.40 18.04 0.05
N CYS A 181 5.76 16.87 0.08
CA CYS A 181 6.17 15.75 0.92
C CYS A 181 6.78 14.63 0.06
N THR A 182 7.41 13.69 0.74
CA THR A 182 7.83 12.43 0.13
C THR A 182 6.88 11.32 0.56
N CYS A 183 6.35 10.58 -0.41
CA CYS A 183 5.48 9.43 -0.17
C CYS A 183 6.11 8.14 -0.72
N ALA A 184 5.58 7.01 -0.28
CA ALA A 184 5.93 5.72 -0.86
C ALA A 184 4.73 4.76 -0.85
N PHE A 185 4.62 4.00 -1.94
CA PHE A 185 3.73 2.85 -2.06
C PHE A 185 4.44 1.61 -1.53
N PHE A 186 3.72 0.78 -0.77
CA PHE A 186 4.23 -0.50 -0.26
C PHE A 186 3.24 -1.63 -0.45
N TRP A 187 3.75 -2.81 -0.79
CA TRP A 187 2.95 -4.01 -0.96
C TRP A 187 3.75 -5.26 -0.56
N ILE A 188 3.08 -6.21 0.08
CA ILE A 188 3.56 -7.56 0.42
C ILE A 188 2.40 -8.50 0.07
N HIS A 189 2.65 -9.54 -0.71
CA HIS A 189 1.63 -10.45 -1.22
C HIS A 189 1.49 -11.72 -0.37
N SER A 190 0.53 -12.56 -0.71
CA SER A 190 0.30 -13.84 -0.05
C SER A 190 1.44 -14.85 -0.36
N PRO A 191 1.89 -15.67 0.62
CA PRO A 191 2.89 -16.74 0.43
C PRO A 191 2.40 -17.89 -0.44
N ASP A 192 1.13 -17.84 -0.83
CA ASP A 192 0.48 -18.87 -1.60
C ASP A 192 0.70 -18.73 -3.13
N SER A 193 1.29 -17.62 -3.60
CA SER A 193 1.48 -17.35 -5.03
C SER A 193 2.83 -16.70 -5.32
N GLY A 194 3.84 -17.51 -5.69
CA GLY A 194 5.19 -17.06 -6.04
C GLY A 194 6.21 -17.16 -4.90
N GLY A 195 7.44 -16.72 -5.15
CA GLY A 195 8.40 -16.47 -4.07
C GLY A 195 8.01 -15.20 -3.32
N GLU A 196 8.36 -15.09 -2.04
CA GLU A 196 8.03 -13.93 -1.22
C GLU A 196 9.00 -12.77 -1.38
N GLN A 197 8.45 -11.57 -1.31
CA GLN A 197 9.17 -10.30 -1.42
C GLN A 197 8.30 -9.16 -0.89
N ASN A 198 8.90 -7.97 -0.84
CA ASN A 198 8.19 -6.71 -0.63
C ASN A 198 8.42 -5.76 -1.81
N TYR A 199 7.51 -4.82 -1.99
CA TYR A 199 7.55 -3.81 -3.04
C TYR A 199 7.55 -2.43 -2.39
N MET A 200 8.33 -1.52 -2.95
CA MET A 200 8.39 -0.12 -2.56
C MET A 200 8.56 0.76 -3.79
N ASN A 201 7.75 1.80 -3.93
CA ASN A 201 7.96 2.86 -4.92
C ASN A 201 7.84 4.22 -4.25
N GLY A 202 8.95 4.96 -4.14
CA GLY A 202 8.96 6.33 -3.63
C GLY A 202 8.48 7.34 -4.67
N PHE A 203 7.80 8.40 -4.24
CA PHE A 203 7.31 9.45 -5.13
C PHE A 203 7.14 10.79 -4.39
N LYS A 204 7.22 11.90 -5.12
CA LYS A 204 6.84 13.23 -4.62
C LYS A 204 5.32 13.32 -4.54
N CYS A 205 4.81 13.81 -3.41
CA CYS A 205 3.37 13.96 -3.15
C CYS A 205 3.06 15.27 -2.45
N ASN A 206 1.79 15.68 -2.48
CA ASN A 206 1.35 16.89 -1.79
C ASN A 206 -0.09 16.75 -1.28
N ILE A 207 -0.38 17.28 -0.09
CA ILE A 207 -1.74 17.31 0.46
C ILE A 207 -2.49 18.51 -0.10
N THR A 208 -3.67 18.27 -0.69
CA THR A 208 -4.58 19.33 -1.14
C THR A 208 -5.83 19.37 -0.27
N GLY A 209 -6.45 20.55 -0.16
CA GLY A 209 -7.67 20.71 0.63
C GLY A 209 -7.48 20.51 2.15
N ALA A 210 -6.24 20.58 2.65
CA ALA A 210 -5.95 20.48 4.08
C ALA A 210 -6.69 21.57 4.87
N THR A 211 -7.39 21.17 5.92
CA THR A 211 -8.11 22.06 6.84
C THR A 211 -7.57 22.01 8.27
N SER A 212 -6.71 21.03 8.55
CA SER A 212 -6.04 20.83 9.83
C SER A 212 -4.58 21.29 9.74
N THR A 213 -4.02 21.70 10.87
CA THR A 213 -2.58 21.96 11.05
C THR A 213 -1.96 21.04 12.10
N VAL A 214 -2.72 20.08 12.63
CA VAL A 214 -2.21 19.13 13.61
C VAL A 214 -1.25 18.18 12.91
N PRO A 215 0.01 18.08 13.35
CA PRO A 215 0.98 17.18 12.74
C PRO A 215 0.64 15.71 12.99
N LEU A 216 1.23 14.84 12.18
CA LEU A 216 1.23 13.40 12.44
C LEU A 216 2.07 13.11 13.68
N ALA A 217 1.63 12.14 14.49
CA ALA A 217 2.45 11.60 15.56
C ALA A 217 3.64 10.82 14.97
N ALA A 218 4.74 10.72 15.72
CA ALA A 218 5.87 9.89 15.32
C ALA A 218 5.44 8.42 15.15
N PRO A 219 5.66 7.80 13.97
CA PRO A 219 5.16 6.46 13.70
C PRO A 219 5.97 5.40 14.45
N LYS A 220 5.27 4.38 14.95
CA LYS A 220 5.84 3.22 15.63
C LYS A 220 5.79 1.97 14.73
N VAL A 221 6.63 0.98 15.04
CA VAL A 221 6.65 -0.30 14.34
C VAL A 221 5.30 -1.02 14.54
N ALA A 222 4.66 -1.45 13.45
CA ALA A 222 3.42 -2.21 13.52
C ALA A 222 3.64 -3.58 14.18
N ARG A 223 2.62 -4.13 14.83
CA ARG A 223 2.71 -5.40 15.56
C ARG A 223 1.65 -6.37 15.08
N ARG A 224 2.04 -7.62 14.86
CA ARG A 224 1.12 -8.72 14.54
C ARG A 224 0.16 -8.93 15.71
N CYS A 225 -1.08 -8.47 15.56
CA CYS A 225 -2.07 -8.44 16.64
C CYS A 225 -3.45 -8.94 16.23
N GLY A 226 -3.79 -8.95 14.94
CA GLY A 226 -5.05 -9.50 14.45
C GLY A 226 -5.12 -11.03 14.59
N ALA A 227 -6.30 -11.58 14.30
CA ALA A 227 -6.47 -13.03 14.21
C ALA A 227 -5.65 -13.59 13.03
N ASP A 228 -5.06 -14.76 13.24
CA ASP A 228 -4.12 -15.41 12.34
C ASP A 228 -4.27 -16.93 12.45
N SER A 229 -5.38 -17.44 11.90
CA SER A 229 -5.71 -18.86 11.94
C SER A 229 -4.69 -19.74 11.22
N ALA A 230 -4.05 -19.21 10.18
CA ALA A 230 -2.99 -19.91 9.44
C ALA A 230 -1.80 -20.25 10.35
N ASN A 231 -1.53 -19.43 11.36
CA ASN A 231 -0.47 -19.65 12.35
C ASN A 231 -1.02 -20.04 13.74
N GLY A 232 -2.24 -20.59 13.79
CA GLY A 232 -2.83 -21.15 15.01
C GLY A 232 -3.33 -20.12 16.05
N LYS A 233 -3.40 -18.83 15.70
CA LYS A 233 -3.92 -17.77 16.58
C LYS A 233 -5.34 -17.37 16.17
N TRP A 234 -6.32 -18.07 16.72
CA TRP A 234 -7.74 -17.90 16.35
C TRP A 234 -8.39 -16.59 16.81
N HIS A 235 -7.78 -15.92 17.79
CA HIS A 235 -8.30 -14.67 18.34
C HIS A 235 -7.26 -13.57 18.19
N ALA A 236 -7.73 -12.37 17.85
CA ALA A 236 -6.91 -11.18 17.91
C ALA A 236 -6.46 -10.91 19.36
N ALA A 237 -5.34 -10.21 19.51
CA ALA A 237 -4.80 -9.71 20.75
C ALA A 237 -4.76 -8.17 20.73
N PRO A 238 -5.90 -7.48 20.94
CA PRO A 238 -5.98 -6.02 20.81
C PRO A 238 -4.97 -5.24 21.63
N GLY A 239 -4.66 -5.71 22.86
CA GLY A 239 -3.63 -5.08 23.70
C GLY A 239 -2.22 -5.11 23.08
N ASN A 240 -1.94 -6.04 22.16
CA ASN A 240 -0.65 -6.13 21.46
C ASN A 240 -0.60 -5.28 20.17
N CYS A 241 -1.71 -4.67 19.75
CA CYS A 241 -1.74 -3.84 18.54
C CYS A 241 -0.95 -2.54 18.72
N THR A 242 -0.42 -2.04 17.60
CA THR A 242 0.11 -0.67 17.54
C THR A 242 -1.00 0.25 17.04
N TYR A 243 -1.58 1.00 17.96
CA TYR A 243 -2.53 2.06 17.66
C TYR A 243 -1.80 3.36 17.36
N GLY A 244 -2.43 4.22 16.57
CA GLY A 244 -1.84 5.47 16.08
C GLY A 244 -0.98 5.29 14.83
N ALA A 245 -0.09 6.26 14.62
CA ALA A 245 0.83 6.31 13.50
C ALA A 245 1.72 5.06 13.46
N LYS A 246 1.71 4.37 12.32
CA LYS A 246 2.48 3.14 12.08
C LYS A 246 3.47 3.33 10.94
N GLN A 247 4.65 2.77 11.11
CA GLN A 247 5.65 2.66 10.04
C GLN A 247 5.22 1.63 8.99
N PRO A 248 5.71 1.73 7.75
CA PRO A 248 5.63 0.66 6.77
C PRO A 248 6.27 -0.64 7.27
N LEU A 249 5.91 -1.74 6.61
CA LEU A 249 6.43 -3.07 6.88
C LEU A 249 7.73 -3.29 6.10
N TYR A 250 8.88 -3.01 6.72
CA TYR A 250 10.20 -3.26 6.15
C TYR A 250 10.62 -4.69 6.49
N TRP A 251 10.54 -5.57 5.50
CA TRP A 251 10.66 -7.01 5.66
C TRP A 251 11.53 -7.61 4.56
N PHE A 252 12.14 -8.77 4.85
CA PHE A 252 12.86 -9.62 3.90
C PHE A 252 14.08 -9.00 3.21
N GLN A 253 14.73 -8.02 3.84
CA GLN A 253 15.98 -7.39 3.38
C GLN A 253 17.21 -7.83 4.17
N GLN A 254 18.41 -7.48 3.71
CA GLN A 254 19.65 -7.72 4.47
C GLN A 254 19.83 -6.73 5.62
N GLU A 255 19.31 -5.51 5.46
CA GLU A 255 19.55 -4.39 6.38
C GLU A 255 18.26 -3.65 6.69
N ARG A 256 18.18 -3.11 7.92
CA ARG A 256 17.14 -2.17 8.38
C ARG A 256 15.69 -2.66 8.27
N ASN A 257 15.46 -3.97 8.45
CA ASN A 257 14.10 -4.48 8.65
C ASN A 257 13.53 -4.02 10.00
N ASN A 258 12.22 -3.77 10.04
CA ASN A 258 11.44 -3.64 11.28
C ASN A 258 10.49 -4.83 11.49
N MET A 259 10.37 -5.71 10.49
CA MET A 259 9.62 -6.96 10.51
C MET A 259 10.58 -8.16 10.38
N PHE A 260 10.30 -9.24 11.11
CA PHE A 260 11.21 -10.40 11.23
C PHE A 260 10.50 -11.74 11.08
N GLU A 261 9.31 -11.72 10.48
CA GLU A 261 8.50 -12.87 10.19
C GLU A 261 9.18 -13.80 9.18
N GLY A 262 8.87 -15.10 9.25
CA GLY A 262 9.33 -16.07 8.27
C GLY A 262 8.56 -15.98 6.96
N THR A 263 9.14 -16.55 5.90
CA THR A 263 8.60 -16.57 4.53
C THR A 263 7.18 -17.12 4.40
N TYR A 264 6.72 -17.98 5.32
CA TYR A 264 5.35 -18.53 5.29
C TYR A 264 4.38 -17.83 6.26
N SER A 265 4.83 -16.75 6.90
CA SER A 265 4.03 -15.95 7.82
C SER A 265 4.25 -14.43 7.60
N PRO A 266 4.34 -13.93 6.35
CA PRO A 266 4.72 -12.54 6.09
C PRO A 266 3.81 -11.51 6.78
N PRO A 267 4.31 -10.28 6.99
CA PRO A 267 3.52 -9.19 7.53
C PRO A 267 2.66 -8.55 6.43
N PHE A 268 1.44 -8.13 6.74
CA PHE A 268 0.48 -7.60 5.75
C PHE A 268 -0.13 -6.26 6.15
N TYR A 269 -0.50 -5.46 5.14
CA TYR A 269 -1.26 -4.23 5.30
C TYR A 269 -2.75 -4.52 5.49
N THR A 270 -3.07 -5.30 6.52
CA THR A 270 -4.42 -5.71 6.89
C THR A 270 -4.65 -5.58 8.40
N ASP A 271 -5.85 -5.94 8.86
CA ASP A 271 -6.22 -6.01 10.28
C ASP A 271 -5.25 -6.87 11.11
N LEU A 272 -4.51 -7.78 10.47
CA LEU A 272 -3.44 -8.57 11.09
C LEU A 272 -2.40 -7.71 11.82
N TYR A 273 -2.11 -6.50 11.31
CA TYR A 273 -1.17 -5.53 11.88
C TYR A 273 -1.86 -4.22 12.31
N GLU A 274 -3.19 -4.24 12.53
CA GLU A 274 -4.02 -3.06 12.81
C GLU A 274 -3.95 -1.99 11.69
N PHE A 275 -3.77 -2.44 10.45
CA PHE A 275 -3.94 -1.60 9.25
C PHE A 275 -5.36 -1.78 8.72
N ARG A 276 -6.26 -0.89 9.17
CA ARG A 276 -7.67 -0.92 8.75
C ARG A 276 -7.79 -0.53 7.28
N ASP A 277 -8.76 -1.09 6.58
CA ASP A 277 -9.05 -0.67 5.20
C ASP A 277 -9.48 0.81 5.15
N GLY A 278 -8.94 1.56 4.19
CA GLY A 278 -9.21 2.99 4.00
C GLY A 278 -8.23 3.94 4.73
N PRO A 279 -8.69 5.13 5.16
CA PRO A 279 -7.83 6.15 5.74
C PRO A 279 -7.41 5.76 7.17
N GLN A 280 -6.17 6.04 7.53
CA GLN A 280 -5.68 5.87 8.90
C GLN A 280 -5.93 7.16 9.68
N ASP A 281 -7.13 7.31 10.26
CA ASP A 281 -7.58 8.57 10.89
C ASP A 281 -7.02 8.81 12.31
N ASP A 282 -6.32 7.83 12.88
CA ASP A 282 -5.81 7.88 14.25
C ASP A 282 -4.32 8.25 14.34
N ILE A 283 -3.71 8.72 13.26
CA ILE A 283 -2.26 8.95 13.14
C ILE A 283 -1.77 10.32 13.63
N PHE A 284 -2.64 11.19 14.14
CA PHE A 284 -2.32 12.57 14.52
C PHE A 284 -1.91 12.68 15.99
N GLU A 285 -1.11 13.69 16.34
CA GLU A 285 -0.65 13.90 17.73
C GLU A 285 -1.80 14.01 18.75
N ASP A 286 -2.97 14.51 18.33
CA ASP A 286 -4.14 14.70 19.17
C ASP A 286 -5.24 13.63 19.00
N SER A 287 -4.96 12.55 18.25
CA SER A 287 -5.92 11.47 17.99
C SER A 287 -6.32 10.72 19.26
N TYR A 288 -5.42 10.67 20.25
CA TYR A 288 -5.63 9.93 21.49
C TYR A 288 -5.52 10.85 22.71
N LEU A 289 -6.50 10.76 23.62
CA LEU A 289 -6.37 11.34 24.97
C LEU A 289 -5.38 10.55 25.81
N TRP A 290 -5.28 9.25 25.53
CA TRP A 290 -4.35 8.35 26.17
C TRP A 290 -4.08 7.14 25.28
N LEU A 291 -2.80 6.85 25.09
CA LEU A 291 -2.30 5.74 24.27
C LEU A 291 -1.31 4.92 25.11
N PRO A 292 -1.72 3.76 25.65
CA PRO A 292 -0.82 2.90 26.42
C PRO A 292 0.17 2.18 25.50
N ASP A 293 1.32 1.77 26.06
CA ASP A 293 2.26 0.94 25.32
C ASP A 293 1.68 -0.47 25.08
N PRO A 294 1.89 -1.06 23.89
CA PRO A 294 1.33 -2.37 23.55
C PRO A 294 1.87 -3.49 24.45
N SER A 295 0.97 -4.32 24.98
CA SER A 295 1.31 -5.55 25.70
C SER A 295 0.13 -6.54 25.68
N PRO A 296 0.34 -7.84 25.91
CA PRO A 296 -0.75 -8.82 25.90
C PRO A 296 -1.94 -8.49 26.83
N THR A 297 -1.71 -7.69 27.87
CA THR A 297 -2.71 -7.27 28.85
C THR A 297 -2.93 -5.76 28.86
N ALA A 298 -2.43 -5.03 27.86
CA ALA A 298 -2.61 -3.58 27.82
C ALA A 298 -4.11 -3.24 27.70
N PRO A 299 -4.58 -2.23 28.43
CA PRO A 299 -5.89 -1.63 28.19
C PRO A 299 -5.94 -1.02 26.78
N LEU A 300 -7.14 -0.87 26.24
CA LEU A 300 -7.34 -0.22 24.95
C LEU A 300 -7.09 1.30 25.05
N PRO A 301 -6.60 1.92 23.97
CA PRO A 301 -6.39 3.36 23.94
C PRO A 301 -7.71 4.13 24.00
N VAL A 302 -7.64 5.38 24.48
CA VAL A 302 -8.78 6.29 24.57
C VAL A 302 -8.67 7.33 23.46
N LEU A 303 -9.51 7.17 22.44
CA LEU A 303 -9.60 8.12 21.32
C LEU A 303 -10.13 9.48 21.79
N ASN A 304 -9.58 10.53 21.21
CA ASN A 304 -10.09 11.88 21.37
C ASN A 304 -11.31 12.09 20.45
N THR A 305 -12.51 11.91 21.00
CA THR A 305 -13.75 12.01 20.20
C THR A 305 -14.06 13.43 19.69
N THR A 306 -13.44 14.46 20.28
CA THR A 306 -13.56 15.84 19.79
C THR A 306 -12.73 16.12 18.55
N SER A 307 -11.71 15.31 18.27
CA SER A 307 -10.90 15.43 17.06
C SER A 307 -11.50 14.68 15.86
N THR A 308 -12.55 13.89 16.07
CA THR A 308 -13.25 13.06 15.07
C THR A 308 -14.57 13.65 14.55
N THR A 309 -14.93 14.89 14.92
CA THR A 309 -16.23 15.48 14.57
C THR A 309 -16.14 16.75 13.72
N THR A 310 -16.19 16.58 12.39
CA THR A 310 -16.96 17.51 11.53
C THR A 310 -18.19 16.75 11.02
N PRO A 311 -19.41 17.05 11.47
CA PRO A 311 -20.60 16.41 10.93
C PRO A 311 -20.80 16.84 9.47
N SER A 312 -20.80 15.87 8.55
CA SER A 312 -21.33 16.03 7.20
C SER A 312 -22.73 16.64 7.27
N SER A 313 -22.88 17.86 6.75
CA SER A 313 -24.15 18.60 6.75
C SER A 313 -25.11 18.10 5.67
N ALA A 314 -25.53 16.83 5.75
CA ALA A 314 -26.56 16.26 4.88
C ALA A 314 -27.84 15.98 5.68
N GLY A 315 -28.66 17.01 5.88
CA GLY A 315 -29.91 16.84 6.62
C GLY A 315 -30.87 18.03 6.62
N ARG A 316 -30.88 18.88 5.58
CA ARG A 316 -31.89 19.94 5.47
C ARG A 316 -33.25 19.32 5.13
N ARG A 317 -34.03 19.01 6.18
CA ARG A 317 -35.45 18.64 6.14
C ARG A 317 -36.22 19.54 5.15
N ARG A 318 -36.57 19.02 3.98
CA ARG A 318 -37.66 19.57 3.17
C ARG A 318 -38.98 18.99 3.68
N ARG A 319 -39.71 19.78 4.48
CA ARG A 319 -41.15 19.59 4.70
C ARG A 319 -41.84 19.71 3.33
N ARG A 320 -42.36 18.62 2.77
CA ARG A 320 -43.34 18.69 1.68
C ARG A 320 -44.74 18.81 2.29
N GLY A 321 -45.44 19.84 1.85
CA GLY A 321 -46.80 20.16 2.23
C GLY A 321 -47.79 19.09 1.80
N LEU A 322 -48.77 18.91 2.66
CA LEU A 322 -49.98 18.13 2.48
C LEU A 322 -50.87 18.86 1.46
N GLU A 323 -51.16 18.25 0.30
CA GLU A 323 -52.24 18.72 -0.54
C GLU A 323 -53.10 17.57 -1.05
N ARG A 324 -54.36 17.61 -0.60
CA ARG A 324 -55.46 16.71 -0.94
C ARG A 324 -55.77 16.76 -2.43
N ARG A 325 -55.96 15.62 -3.09
CA ARG A 325 -56.97 15.48 -4.15
C ARG A 325 -57.74 14.17 -4.06
N ARG A 326 -59.06 14.35 -3.99
CA ARG A 326 -60.15 13.36 -4.11
C ARG A 326 -60.26 12.84 -5.55
N ARG A 327 -60.66 11.57 -5.71
CA ARG A 327 -61.70 10.99 -6.62
C ARG A 327 -61.48 9.46 -6.65
N VAL A 328 -62.34 8.64 -6.02
CA VAL A 328 -63.63 8.09 -6.49
C VAL A 328 -63.50 7.08 -7.64
N ALA A 329 -63.79 5.82 -7.28
CA ALA A 329 -64.41 4.69 -8.00
C ALA A 329 -64.07 4.45 -9.49
N TYR A 330 -63.57 3.25 -9.81
CA TYR A 330 -64.37 2.04 -10.06
C TYR A 330 -63.65 0.83 -9.48
#